data_AF-A0A2C5ZMK5-F1
#
_entry.id   AF-A0A2C5ZMK5-F1
#
_cell.length_a   1.000
_cell.length_b   1.000
_cell.length_c   1.000
_cell.angle_alpha   90.00
_cell.angle_beta   90.00
_cell.angle_gamma   90.00
#
_symmetry.space_group_name_H-M   'P 1'
#
loop_
_entity.id
_entity.type
_entity.pdbx_description
1 polymer ?
#
loop_
_entity_poly.entity_id
_entity_poly.type
_entity_poly.pdbx_seq_one_letter_code
_entity_poly.pdbx_strand_id
1 'polypeptide(L)'
;MNTTADASFGPRLPDRFDFTLSFEQVVFSIGPSAVLLLASPLRIATLARRKPTFRSDALLWFKMICILLLFGLRLAELALWIVSSPSLRTRTTLAAASLSLAVVVALGSLLYAEHRYSHSPSTLISLYLSVTILLDIASIRSLFLRGGLFAFAIVSVAALVVKLLLLAFEEVPKRELSAPVTSKETSSGLWNRSVFWWLNSTLYRGYTAFLGVDDLPSLDHKLDSHRLVSSLNHEWRSIEKPAQHSLAYATFAAFKATFWAAVIPRLCFTAFTFAQPFLINTVVQFLGAPRSDDSRGSQHPQVSKCHYMHHTFRLITSVRGGLVALIFAKVVDLEATTAKDTAALTLMSTDIDGISSGLQDVHDMWASFIELGLGVFLLQRQVGAACFLVLVPAVLSSIATARVAQGMGPAKALWNSNVQKRVSTTSSALGQIKGIKMMGIEDRISRLIQSLRVFELDSSKSFRLFSVWINMIGASCCLDQYTLYSGC
;
A
#
# COMPACT_ATOMS: atom_id res chain seq x y z
N MET A 1 -18.35 28.24 -28.64
CA MET A 1 -18.44 28.05 -27.18
C MET A 1 -19.91 28.09 -26.80
N ASN A 2 -20.47 27.00 -26.28
CA ASN A 2 -21.83 27.02 -25.73
C ASN A 2 -21.69 27.35 -24.23
N THR A 3 -21.59 28.63 -23.90
CA THR A 3 -21.24 29.16 -22.57
C THR A 3 -22.19 28.70 -21.47
N THR A 4 -23.42 28.35 -21.83
CA THR A 4 -24.45 27.80 -20.94
C THR A 4 -24.16 26.34 -20.53
N ALA A 5 -23.61 25.52 -21.42
CA ALA A 5 -23.26 24.13 -21.13
C ALA A 5 -22.03 24.01 -20.21
N ASP A 6 -21.06 24.93 -20.34
CA ASP A 6 -19.84 24.95 -19.52
C ASP A 6 -20.07 25.44 -18.08
N ALA A 7 -21.11 26.24 -17.88
CA ALA A 7 -21.55 26.70 -16.57
C ALA A 7 -22.38 25.66 -15.82
N SER A 8 -22.92 24.64 -16.51
CA SER A 8 -23.65 23.54 -15.89
C SER A 8 -22.69 22.59 -15.18
N PHE A 9 -23.10 22.06 -14.01
CA PHE A 9 -22.29 21.11 -13.25
C PHE A 9 -22.53 19.70 -13.78
N GLY A 10 -21.49 19.10 -14.38
CA GLY A 10 -21.58 17.72 -14.85
C GLY A 10 -20.25 17.15 -15.33
N PRO A 11 -20.03 15.83 -15.18
CA PRO A 11 -18.79 15.17 -15.58
C PRO A 11 -18.66 15.00 -17.11
N ARG A 12 -19.65 15.39 -17.92
CA ARG A 12 -19.61 15.21 -19.37
C ARG A 12 -20.36 16.34 -20.08
N LEU A 13 -19.73 16.95 -21.07
CA LEU A 13 -20.38 17.85 -22.01
C LEU A 13 -21.27 17.06 -23.01
N PRO A 14 -22.45 17.57 -23.39
CA PRO A 14 -23.36 16.85 -24.30
C PRO A 14 -22.76 16.59 -25.69
N ASP A 15 -22.01 17.56 -26.24
CA ASP A 15 -21.49 17.53 -27.62
C ASP A 15 -20.00 17.14 -27.73
N ARG A 16 -19.27 16.99 -26.62
CA ARG A 16 -17.83 16.65 -26.61
C ARG A 16 -17.49 15.74 -25.44
N PHE A 17 -16.52 14.84 -25.63
CA PHE A 17 -15.95 14.03 -24.55
C PHE A 17 -14.94 14.87 -23.74
N ASP A 18 -15.45 15.88 -23.04
CA ASP A 18 -14.68 16.77 -22.19
C ASP A 18 -15.50 17.10 -20.93
N PHE A 19 -14.82 17.45 -19.84
CA PHE A 19 -15.47 17.86 -18.60
C PHE A 19 -16.03 19.28 -18.75
N THR A 20 -17.11 19.58 -18.01
CA THR A 20 -17.59 20.96 -17.91
C THR A 20 -16.55 21.79 -17.16
N LEU A 21 -16.34 23.04 -17.60
CA LEU A 21 -15.35 23.94 -16.99
C LEU A 21 -15.64 24.16 -15.49
N SER A 22 -16.92 24.18 -15.11
CA SER A 22 -17.34 24.28 -13.71
C SER A 22 -16.95 23.05 -12.89
N PHE A 23 -17.07 21.84 -13.46
CA PHE A 23 -16.69 20.59 -12.81
C PHE A 23 -15.18 20.50 -12.59
N GLU A 24 -14.38 20.85 -13.60
CA GLU A 24 -12.91 20.89 -13.46
C GLU A 24 -12.50 21.88 -12.37
N GLN A 25 -13.09 23.07 -12.33
CA GLN A 25 -12.73 24.07 -11.31
C GLN A 25 -13.10 23.62 -9.90
N VAL A 26 -14.27 23.01 -9.72
CA VAL A 26 -14.72 22.56 -8.39
C VAL A 26 -13.96 21.32 -7.95
N VAL A 27 -13.84 20.31 -8.82
CA VAL A 27 -13.28 19.00 -8.45
C VAL A 27 -11.76 18.98 -8.59
N PHE A 28 -11.21 19.56 -9.66
CA PHE A 28 -9.77 19.48 -9.95
C PHE A 28 -8.97 20.60 -9.27
N SER A 29 -9.56 21.78 -9.09
CA SER A 29 -8.90 22.91 -8.44
C SER A 29 -9.31 23.10 -6.97
N ILE A 30 -10.61 23.30 -6.70
CA ILE A 30 -11.09 23.61 -5.34
C ILE A 30 -10.93 22.43 -4.37
N GLY A 31 -11.25 21.20 -4.81
CA GLY A 31 -11.14 20.00 -3.99
C GLY A 31 -9.74 19.78 -3.38
N PRO A 32 -8.68 19.60 -4.21
CA PRO A 32 -7.31 19.44 -3.72
C PRO A 32 -6.81 20.65 -2.92
N SER A 33 -7.22 21.87 -3.33
CA SER A 33 -6.86 23.11 -2.66
C SER A 33 -7.39 23.19 -1.23
N ALA A 34 -8.66 22.84 -1.03
CA ALA A 34 -9.29 22.82 0.29
C ALA A 34 -8.61 21.81 1.23
N VAL A 35 -8.30 20.61 0.73
CA VAL A 35 -7.61 19.57 1.51
C VAL A 35 -6.24 20.06 1.99
N LEU A 36 -5.43 20.66 1.10
CA LEU A 36 -4.11 21.15 1.47
C LEU A 36 -4.17 22.35 2.43
N LEU A 37 -5.11 23.27 2.23
CA LEU A 37 -5.29 24.42 3.12
C LEU A 37 -5.72 24.02 4.53
N LEU A 38 -6.51 22.96 4.68
CA LEU A 38 -6.90 22.43 5.99
C LEU A 38 -5.75 21.63 6.65
N ALA A 39 -5.02 20.84 5.86
CA ALA A 39 -3.96 19.98 6.38
C ALA A 39 -2.65 20.73 6.70
N SER A 40 -2.32 21.77 5.94
CA SER A 40 -1.07 22.53 6.09
C SER A 40 -0.89 23.18 7.47
N PRO A 41 -1.85 23.91 8.07
CA PRO A 41 -1.65 24.53 9.39
C PRO A 41 -1.48 23.48 10.50
N LEU A 42 -2.26 22.40 10.46
CA LEU A 42 -2.14 21.29 11.42
C LEU A 42 -0.74 20.68 11.35
N ARG A 43 -0.25 20.42 10.13
CA ARG A 43 1.07 19.84 9.92
C ARG A 43 2.15 20.81 10.38
N ILE A 44 2.11 22.08 9.99
CA ILE A 44 3.08 23.11 10.43
C ILE A 44 3.10 23.21 11.96
N ALA A 45 1.95 23.21 12.63
CA ALA A 45 1.87 23.25 14.09
C ALA A 45 2.55 22.03 14.74
N THR A 46 2.43 20.84 14.15
CA THR A 46 3.13 19.64 14.65
C THR A 46 4.64 19.70 14.41
N LEU A 47 5.10 20.31 13.30
CA LEU A 47 6.53 20.46 13.00
C LEU A 47 7.19 21.56 13.83
N ALA A 48 6.49 22.66 14.10
CA ALA A 48 7.00 23.78 14.89
C ALA A 48 7.36 23.37 16.34
N ARG A 49 6.78 22.27 16.85
CA ARG A 49 7.13 21.67 18.15
C ARG A 49 8.47 20.92 18.13
N ARG A 50 9.06 20.67 16.96
CA ARG A 50 10.32 19.94 16.80
C ARG A 50 11.49 20.93 16.71
N LYS A 51 12.68 20.47 17.12
CA LYS A 51 13.90 21.26 16.95
C LYS A 51 14.29 21.30 15.47
N PRO A 52 14.78 22.45 14.95
CA PRO A 52 15.22 22.56 13.57
C PRO A 52 16.41 21.61 13.35
N THR A 53 16.30 20.75 12.34
CA THR A 53 17.29 19.70 12.07
C THR A 53 18.27 20.11 10.97
N PHE A 54 17.77 20.73 9.88
CA PHE A 54 18.58 21.03 8.70
C PHE A 54 18.93 22.52 8.61
N ARG A 55 20.16 22.84 8.20
CA ARG A 55 20.53 24.22 7.83
C ARG A 55 19.96 24.57 6.44
N SER A 56 19.92 25.86 6.12
CA SER A 56 19.49 26.32 4.80
C SER A 56 20.51 25.84 3.77
N ASP A 57 20.11 24.92 2.91
CA ASP A 57 20.92 24.34 1.84
C ASP A 57 20.49 24.93 0.48
N ALA A 58 21.33 24.78 -0.56
CA ALA A 58 21.01 25.20 -1.92
C ALA A 58 19.69 24.59 -2.43
N LEU A 59 19.39 23.35 -2.03
CA LEU A 59 18.12 22.68 -2.36
C LEU A 59 16.89 23.42 -1.81
N LEU A 60 16.98 24.02 -0.61
CA LEU A 60 15.88 24.83 -0.07
C LEU A 60 15.67 26.08 -0.93
N TRP A 61 16.74 26.75 -1.32
CA TRP A 61 16.66 27.94 -2.18
C TRP A 61 16.02 27.62 -3.53
N PHE A 62 16.42 26.53 -4.19
CA PHE A 62 15.79 26.10 -5.43
C PHE A 62 14.29 25.84 -5.26
N LYS A 63 13.87 25.17 -4.18
CA LYS A 63 12.45 24.94 -3.89
C LYS A 63 11.69 26.25 -3.64
N MET A 64 12.28 27.19 -2.90
CA MET A 64 11.66 28.50 -2.66
C MET A 64 11.55 29.35 -3.93
N ILE A 65 12.55 29.28 -4.83
CA ILE A 65 12.50 29.92 -6.14
C ILE A 65 11.37 29.32 -6.99
N CYS A 66 11.22 27.99 -7.01
CA CYS A 66 10.11 27.34 -7.70
C CYS A 66 8.75 27.77 -7.15
N ILE A 67 8.61 27.89 -5.82
CA ILE A 67 7.36 28.38 -5.20
C ILE A 67 7.10 29.85 -5.58
N LEU A 68 8.12 30.71 -5.58
CA LEU A 68 7.98 32.11 -5.98
C LEU A 68 7.55 32.23 -7.45
N LEU A 69 8.16 31.44 -8.34
CA LEU A 69 7.79 31.38 -9.75
C LEU A 69 6.35 30.87 -9.93
N LEU A 70 5.97 29.83 -9.18
CA LEU A 70 4.60 29.29 -9.20
C LEU A 70 3.59 30.32 -8.68
N PHE A 71 3.95 31.10 -7.66
CA PHE A 71 3.11 32.19 -7.14
C PHE A 71 2.88 33.26 -8.21
N GLY A 72 3.95 33.69 -8.91
CA GLY A 72 3.83 34.64 -10.02
C GLY A 72 2.94 34.12 -11.15
N LEU A 73 3.05 32.84 -11.52
CA LEU A 73 2.21 32.22 -12.55
C LEU A 73 0.74 32.13 -12.14
N ARG A 74 0.43 31.76 -10.89
CA ARG A 74 -0.95 31.73 -10.39
C ARG A 74 -1.56 33.12 -10.21
N LEU A 75 -0.74 34.12 -9.87
CA LEU A 75 -1.16 35.51 -9.85
C LEU A 75 -1.47 36.02 -11.26
N ALA A 76 -0.65 35.67 -12.25
CA ALA A 76 -0.90 36.01 -13.65
C ALA A 76 -2.19 35.35 -14.17
N GLU A 77 -2.43 34.08 -13.83
CA GLU A 77 -3.67 33.38 -14.15
C GLU A 77 -4.90 34.08 -13.55
N LEU A 78 -4.83 34.48 -12.27
CA LEU A 78 -5.90 35.24 -11.61
C LEU A 78 -6.13 36.60 -12.31
N ALA A 79 -5.07 37.33 -12.65
CA ALA A 79 -5.16 38.61 -13.36
C ALA A 79 -5.80 38.44 -14.76
N LEU A 80 -5.41 37.41 -15.51
CA LEU A 80 -6.01 37.07 -16.80
C LEU A 80 -7.51 36.76 -16.66
N TRP A 81 -7.91 36.03 -15.62
CA TRP A 81 -9.32 35.76 -15.36
C TRP A 81 -10.12 37.02 -15.00
N ILE A 82 -9.51 37.97 -14.29
CA ILE A 82 -10.14 39.25 -13.91
C ILE A 82 -10.35 40.16 -15.14
N VAL A 83 -9.35 40.26 -16.02
CA VAL A 83 -9.37 41.14 -17.21
C VAL A 83 -10.23 40.57 -18.34
N SER A 84 -10.40 39.24 -18.39
CA SER A 84 -11.14 38.58 -19.48
C SER A 84 -12.64 38.83 -19.43
N SER A 85 -13.26 38.82 -20.62
CA SER A 85 -14.69 39.08 -20.82
C SER A 85 -15.57 38.14 -19.97
N PRO A 86 -16.68 38.64 -19.40
CA PRO A 86 -17.56 37.87 -18.53
C PRO A 86 -18.19 36.64 -19.22
N SER A 87 -18.21 36.60 -20.56
CA SER A 87 -18.65 35.45 -21.35
C SER A 87 -17.75 34.22 -21.25
N LEU A 88 -16.47 34.39 -20.89
CA LEU A 88 -15.49 33.32 -20.72
C LEU A 88 -15.45 32.79 -19.28
N ARG A 89 -16.13 33.47 -18.35
CA ARG A 89 -16.05 33.24 -16.91
C ARG A 89 -17.27 32.44 -16.41
N THR A 90 -17.04 31.35 -15.69
CA THR A 90 -18.08 30.69 -14.88
C THR A 90 -18.09 31.28 -13.46
N ARG A 91 -19.18 31.10 -12.70
CA ARG A 91 -19.30 31.63 -11.32
C ARG A 91 -18.20 31.15 -10.36
N THR A 92 -17.53 30.04 -10.70
CA THR A 92 -16.53 29.34 -9.88
C THR A 92 -15.09 29.65 -10.25
N THR A 93 -14.79 30.24 -11.41
CA THR A 93 -13.40 30.50 -11.87
C THR A 93 -12.64 31.38 -10.89
N LEU A 94 -13.23 32.49 -10.45
CA LEU A 94 -12.56 33.48 -9.63
C LEU A 94 -12.26 32.92 -8.24
N ALA A 95 -13.20 32.16 -7.68
CA ALA A 95 -13.00 31.45 -6.42
C ALA A 95 -11.88 30.40 -6.56
N ALA A 96 -11.90 29.57 -7.59
CA ALA A 96 -10.86 28.57 -7.84
C ALA A 96 -9.47 29.20 -8.02
N ALA A 97 -9.36 30.28 -8.82
CA ALA A 97 -8.10 30.98 -9.04
C ALA A 97 -7.56 31.62 -7.74
N SER A 98 -8.42 32.28 -6.95
CA SER A 98 -8.03 32.86 -5.65
C SER A 98 -7.56 31.79 -4.66
N LEU A 99 -8.24 30.64 -4.62
CA LEU A 99 -7.89 29.54 -3.74
C LEU A 99 -6.57 28.90 -4.16
N SER A 100 -6.32 28.76 -5.46
CA SER A 100 -5.05 28.27 -5.98
C SER A 100 -3.87 29.15 -5.58
N LEU A 101 -4.06 30.48 -5.55
CA LEU A 101 -3.06 31.43 -5.08
C LEU A 101 -2.79 31.27 -3.58
N ALA A 102 -3.84 31.17 -2.77
CA ALA A 102 -3.73 30.92 -1.33
C ALA A 102 -3.00 29.60 -1.04
N VAL A 103 -3.26 28.57 -1.85
CA VAL A 103 -2.57 27.27 -1.74
C VAL A 103 -1.09 27.39 -2.01
N VAL A 104 -0.63 28.18 -2.98
CA VAL A 104 0.82 28.33 -3.23
C VAL A 104 1.52 28.94 -2.00
N VAL A 105 0.88 29.87 -1.31
CA VAL A 105 1.40 30.45 -0.05
C VAL A 105 1.46 29.39 1.05
N ALA A 106 0.39 28.61 1.24
CA ALA A 106 0.36 27.51 2.20
C ALA A 106 1.35 26.38 1.88
N LEU A 107 1.55 26.09 0.59
CA LEU A 107 2.52 25.12 0.11
C LEU A 107 3.95 25.61 0.37
N GLY A 108 4.23 26.89 0.16
CA GLY A 108 5.52 27.50 0.47
C GLY A 108 5.86 27.44 1.95
N SER A 109 4.90 27.78 2.83
CA SER A 109 5.11 27.71 4.28
C SER A 109 5.29 26.27 4.77
N LEU A 110 4.50 25.33 4.25
CA LEU A 110 4.63 23.92 4.57
C LEU A 110 5.96 23.32 4.07
N LEU A 111 6.37 23.67 2.85
CA LEU A 111 7.64 23.23 2.26
C LEU A 111 8.82 23.74 3.08
N TYR A 112 8.79 25.01 3.49
CA TYR A 112 9.83 25.57 4.35
C TYR A 112 9.89 24.84 5.70
N ALA A 113 8.73 24.62 6.34
CA ALA A 113 8.64 23.91 7.62
C ALA A 113 9.13 22.45 7.50
N GLU A 114 8.69 21.70 6.48
CA GLU A 114 9.13 20.33 6.23
C GLU A 114 10.61 20.27 5.88
N HIS A 115 11.15 21.25 5.15
CA HIS A 115 12.58 21.30 4.87
C HIS A 115 13.40 21.47 6.16
N ARG A 116 12.96 22.38 7.05
CA ARG A 116 13.71 22.77 8.25
C ARG A 116 13.59 21.78 9.42
N TYR A 117 12.40 21.21 9.63
CA TYR A 117 12.07 20.44 10.85
C TYR A 117 11.86 18.93 10.62
N SER A 118 11.85 18.47 9.38
CA SER A 118 11.60 17.05 9.04
C SER A 118 12.82 16.40 8.40
N HIS A 119 13.06 15.13 8.76
CA HIS A 119 14.17 14.33 8.22
C HIS A 119 13.82 13.68 6.88
N SER A 120 12.55 13.34 6.69
CA SER A 120 12.04 12.78 5.43
C SER A 120 11.44 13.89 4.56
N PRO A 121 11.51 13.77 3.23
CA PRO A 121 10.67 14.57 2.34
C PRO A 121 9.18 14.45 2.70
N SER A 122 8.39 15.48 2.40
CA SER A 122 6.99 15.51 2.81
C SER A 122 6.13 14.65 1.89
N THR A 123 5.61 13.55 2.42
CA THR A 123 4.66 12.69 1.71
C THR A 123 3.39 13.44 1.31
N LEU A 124 2.97 14.43 2.11
CA LEU A 124 1.79 15.24 1.85
C LEU A 124 2.01 16.15 0.63
N ILE A 125 3.17 16.82 0.56
CA ILE A 125 3.53 17.68 -0.58
C ILE A 125 3.68 16.84 -1.85
N SER A 126 4.43 15.72 -1.80
CA SER A 126 4.59 14.85 -2.97
C SER A 126 3.24 14.32 -3.46
N LEU A 127 2.37 13.84 -2.56
CA LEU A 127 1.04 13.36 -2.93
C LEU A 127 0.17 14.46 -3.56
N TYR A 128 0.14 15.64 -2.94
CA TYR A 128 -0.61 16.79 -3.45
C TYR A 128 -0.11 17.21 -4.85
N LEU A 129 1.20 17.36 -5.03
CA LEU A 129 1.78 17.74 -6.31
C LEU A 129 1.47 16.69 -7.37
N SER A 130 1.60 15.40 -7.05
CA SER A 130 1.32 14.33 -8.01
C SER A 130 -0.15 14.26 -8.43
N VAL A 131 -1.08 14.36 -7.48
CA VAL A 131 -2.51 14.38 -7.80
C VAL A 131 -2.83 15.62 -8.64
N THR A 132 -2.37 16.81 -8.22
CA THR A 132 -2.68 18.04 -8.96
C THR A 132 -1.98 18.13 -10.32
N ILE A 133 -0.81 17.51 -10.51
CA ILE A 133 -0.16 17.42 -11.83
C ILE A 133 -1.04 16.60 -12.80
N LEU A 134 -1.57 15.45 -12.36
CA LEU A 134 -2.46 14.64 -13.20
C LEU A 134 -3.74 15.40 -13.57
N LEU A 135 -4.31 16.12 -12.60
CA LEU A 135 -5.52 16.91 -12.80
C LEU A 135 -5.28 18.17 -13.66
N ASP A 136 -4.12 18.82 -13.50
CA ASP A 136 -3.71 19.96 -14.32
C ASP A 136 -3.48 19.53 -15.77
N ILE A 137 -2.93 18.34 -16.05
CA ILE A 137 -2.78 17.82 -17.42
C ILE A 137 -4.15 17.71 -18.12
N ALA A 138 -5.15 17.16 -17.42
CA ALA A 138 -6.51 17.10 -17.95
C ALA A 138 -7.06 18.51 -18.22
N SER A 139 -6.94 19.41 -17.25
CA SER A 139 -7.44 20.80 -17.36
C SER A 139 -6.76 21.58 -18.50
N ILE A 140 -5.45 21.40 -18.69
CA ILE A 140 -4.67 22.04 -19.76
C ILE A 140 -5.15 21.56 -21.13
N ARG A 141 -5.39 20.25 -21.29
CA ARG A 141 -5.96 19.70 -22.53
C ARG A 141 -7.32 20.34 -22.81
N SER A 142 -8.20 20.42 -21.83
CA SER A 142 -9.52 21.04 -21.95
C SER A 142 -9.41 22.52 -22.36
N LEU A 143 -8.45 23.26 -21.79
CA LEU A 143 -8.18 24.66 -22.15
C LEU A 143 -7.69 24.81 -23.60
N PHE A 144 -6.84 23.91 -24.11
CA PHE A 144 -6.39 23.94 -25.52
C PHE A 144 -7.52 23.61 -26.51
N LEU A 145 -8.45 22.73 -26.13
CA LEU A 145 -9.59 22.35 -26.98
C LEU A 145 -10.66 23.46 -27.07
N ARG A 146 -10.60 24.47 -26.19
CA ARG A 146 -11.51 25.61 -26.11
C ARG A 146 -10.91 26.83 -26.81
N GLY A 147 -11.42 27.16 -27.99
CA GLY A 147 -11.02 28.37 -28.74
C GLY A 147 -11.20 29.63 -27.91
N GLY A 148 -10.14 30.46 -27.81
CA GLY A 148 -10.12 31.71 -27.04
C GLY A 148 -9.43 31.63 -25.67
N LEU A 149 -9.08 30.43 -25.19
CA LEU A 149 -8.40 30.24 -23.89
C LEU A 149 -6.90 29.90 -24.00
N PHE A 150 -6.29 30.11 -25.18
CA PHE A 150 -4.91 29.72 -25.47
C PHE A 150 -3.88 30.36 -24.52
N ALA A 151 -4.05 31.64 -24.19
CA ALA A 151 -3.17 32.34 -23.26
C ALA A 151 -3.22 31.71 -21.84
N PHE A 152 -4.39 31.27 -21.39
CA PHE A 152 -4.54 30.56 -20.11
C PHE A 152 -3.84 29.21 -20.16
N ALA A 153 -4.04 28.45 -21.24
CA ALA A 153 -3.41 27.15 -21.42
C ALA A 153 -1.88 27.25 -21.33
N ILE A 154 -1.26 28.26 -21.95
CA ILE A 154 0.20 28.48 -21.87
C ILE A 154 0.66 28.75 -20.43
N VAL A 155 -0.03 29.64 -19.71
CA VAL A 155 0.33 29.96 -18.31
C VAL A 155 0.17 28.73 -17.42
N SER A 156 -0.89 27.94 -17.62
CA SER A 156 -1.12 26.68 -16.90
C SER A 156 -0.06 25.63 -17.23
N VAL A 157 0.41 25.53 -18.49
CA VAL A 157 1.54 24.66 -18.88
C VAL A 157 2.83 25.09 -18.18
N ALA A 158 3.13 26.39 -18.14
CA ALA A 158 4.29 26.88 -17.40
C ALA A 158 4.19 26.52 -15.90
N ALA A 159 3.00 26.68 -15.29
CA ALA A 159 2.78 26.31 -13.90
C ALA A 159 2.94 24.79 -13.67
N LEU A 160 2.49 23.96 -14.62
CA LEU A 160 2.68 22.50 -14.59
C LEU A 160 4.17 22.13 -14.61
N VAL A 161 4.97 22.75 -15.48
CA VAL A 161 6.43 22.52 -15.55
C VAL A 161 7.09 22.88 -14.22
N VAL A 162 6.71 24.00 -13.62
CA VAL A 162 7.25 24.40 -12.30
C VAL A 162 6.84 23.42 -11.20
N LYS A 163 5.59 22.91 -11.21
CA LYS A 163 5.15 21.85 -10.28
C LYS A 163 5.94 20.56 -10.47
N LEU A 164 6.22 20.16 -11.71
CA LEU A 164 7.04 18.97 -12.02
C LEU A 164 8.47 19.12 -11.49
N LEU A 165 9.09 20.28 -11.69
CA LEU A 165 10.41 20.58 -11.12
C LEU A 165 10.38 20.56 -9.60
N LEU A 166 9.35 21.14 -8.99
CA LEU A 166 9.18 21.13 -7.54
C LEU A 166 9.03 19.70 -6.99
N LEU A 167 8.26 18.84 -7.67
CA LEU A 167 8.13 17.43 -7.32
C LEU A 167 9.48 16.71 -7.45
N ALA A 168 10.22 16.94 -8.53
CA ALA A 168 11.55 16.35 -8.72
C ALA A 168 12.52 16.75 -7.60
N PHE A 169 12.54 18.03 -7.22
CA PHE A 169 13.36 18.51 -6.09
C PHE A 169 12.87 18.00 -4.73
N GLU A 170 11.58 17.72 -4.56
CA GLU A 170 11.05 17.12 -3.33
C GLU A 170 11.50 15.66 -3.17
N GLU A 171 11.64 14.92 -4.26
CA GLU A 171 12.11 13.53 -4.24
C GLU A 171 13.62 13.36 -4.00
N VAL A 172 14.41 14.44 -4.15
CA VAL A 172 15.83 14.41 -3.85
C VAL A 172 16.04 14.26 -2.34
N PRO A 173 16.73 13.19 -1.88
CA PRO A 173 16.97 12.99 -0.45
C PRO A 173 17.89 14.09 0.08
N LYS A 174 17.53 14.64 1.24
CA LYS A 174 18.37 15.61 1.95
C LYS A 174 19.64 14.89 2.42
N ARG A 175 20.83 15.46 2.15
CA ARG A 175 22.11 14.92 2.61
C ARG A 175 22.55 15.66 3.86
N GLU A 176 22.60 14.98 5.00
CA GLU A 176 23.25 15.52 6.20
C GLU A 176 24.73 15.18 6.18
N LEU A 177 25.59 16.18 6.38
CA LEU A 177 27.04 15.98 6.49
C LEU A 177 27.46 15.44 7.88
N SER A 178 26.57 15.45 8.87
CA SER A 178 26.95 15.21 10.28
C SER A 178 25.92 14.45 11.13
N ALA A 179 24.88 13.87 10.52
CA ALA A 179 23.85 13.16 11.28
C ALA A 179 24.12 11.65 11.35
N PRO A 180 23.71 10.97 12.44
CA PRO A 180 23.82 9.53 12.57
C PRO A 180 23.06 8.82 11.44
N VAL A 181 23.54 7.63 11.08
CA VAL A 181 23.10 6.80 9.94
C VAL A 181 21.56 6.68 9.87
N THR A 182 20.91 7.58 9.14
CA THR A 182 19.47 7.54 8.90
C THR A 182 19.16 6.49 7.84
N SER A 183 18.07 5.73 8.06
CA SER A 183 17.65 4.71 7.10
C SER A 183 17.40 5.33 5.73
N LYS A 184 17.99 4.71 4.68
CA LYS A 184 17.81 5.14 3.28
C LYS A 184 16.34 5.18 2.87
N GLU A 185 15.51 4.32 3.45
CA GLU A 185 14.07 4.31 3.21
C GLU A 185 13.41 5.59 3.76
N THR A 186 13.80 6.03 4.96
CA THR A 186 13.21 7.20 5.64
C THR A 186 13.66 8.52 5.02
N SER A 187 14.88 8.59 4.49
CA SER A 187 15.38 9.79 3.78
C SER A 187 14.86 9.91 2.34
N SER A 188 14.25 8.84 1.80
CA SER A 188 13.71 8.81 0.45
C SER A 188 12.33 9.49 0.34
N GLY A 189 12.09 10.17 -0.78
CA GLY A 189 10.80 10.75 -1.12
C GLY A 189 9.71 9.70 -1.39
N LEU A 190 8.49 10.18 -1.65
CA LEU A 190 7.33 9.31 -1.82
C LEU A 190 7.54 8.35 -3.00
N TRP A 191 7.91 8.87 -4.16
CA TRP A 191 8.08 8.10 -5.40
C TRP A 191 9.30 7.19 -5.36
N ASN A 192 10.39 7.66 -4.76
CA ASN A 192 11.56 6.82 -4.52
C ASN A 192 11.19 5.61 -3.64
N ARG A 193 10.34 5.80 -2.61
CA ARG A 193 9.80 4.69 -1.80
C ARG A 193 8.79 3.83 -2.57
N SER A 194 7.92 4.43 -3.38
CA SER A 194 6.90 3.72 -4.19
C SER A 194 7.51 2.69 -5.14
N VAL A 195 8.63 3.05 -5.78
CA VAL A 195 9.32 2.21 -6.78
C VAL A 195 10.47 1.41 -6.14
N PHE A 196 10.68 1.56 -4.83
CA PHE A 196 11.82 0.98 -4.11
C PHE A 196 13.18 1.34 -4.72
N TRP A 197 13.32 2.54 -5.28
CA TRP A 197 14.55 2.95 -5.95
C TRP A 197 15.76 2.99 -4.98
N TRP A 198 15.53 3.32 -3.71
CA TRP A 198 16.55 3.27 -2.65
C TRP A 198 17.18 1.88 -2.46
N LEU A 199 16.43 0.81 -2.74
CA LEU A 199 16.88 -0.57 -2.61
C LEU A 199 17.90 -0.93 -3.71
N ASN A 200 17.86 -0.23 -4.85
CA ASN A 200 18.71 -0.50 -6.01
C ASN A 200 20.21 -0.41 -5.64
N SER A 201 20.56 0.47 -4.69
CA SER A 201 21.94 0.57 -4.17
C SER A 201 22.42 -0.70 -3.44
N THR A 202 21.52 -1.39 -2.73
CA THR A 202 21.83 -2.65 -2.03
C THR A 202 21.81 -3.83 -3.01
N LEU A 203 20.87 -3.85 -3.95
CA LEU A 203 20.80 -4.89 -4.98
C LEU A 203 22.04 -4.88 -5.89
N TYR A 204 22.49 -3.71 -6.31
CA TYR A 204 23.70 -3.58 -7.11
C TYR A 204 24.94 -4.08 -6.35
N ARG A 205 25.06 -3.74 -5.06
CA ARG A 205 26.16 -4.27 -4.23
C ARG A 205 26.14 -5.79 -4.14
N GLY A 206 24.97 -6.38 -3.88
CA GLY A 206 24.78 -7.84 -3.85
C GLY A 206 25.01 -8.53 -5.19
N TYR A 207 24.84 -7.81 -6.31
CA TYR A 207 25.21 -8.30 -7.65
C TYR A 207 26.73 -8.33 -7.84
N THR A 208 27.45 -7.34 -7.32
CA THR A 208 28.91 -7.21 -7.49
C THR A 208 29.75 -7.92 -6.43
N ALA A 209 29.20 -8.14 -5.23
CA ALA A 209 29.92 -8.67 -4.08
C ALA A 209 28.97 -9.43 -3.13
N PHE A 210 29.52 -10.29 -2.27
CA PHE A 210 28.74 -10.93 -1.21
C PHE A 210 28.25 -9.87 -0.22
N LEU A 211 26.95 -9.87 0.04
CA LEU A 211 26.31 -8.88 0.91
C LEU A 211 26.42 -9.32 2.38
N GLY A 212 27.21 -8.62 3.19
CA GLY A 212 27.28 -8.82 4.64
C GLY A 212 26.13 -8.12 5.39
N VAL A 213 25.99 -8.42 6.69
CA VAL A 213 25.00 -7.73 7.56
C VAL A 213 25.38 -6.24 7.71
N ASP A 214 26.67 -5.94 7.78
CA ASP A 214 27.17 -4.56 7.93
C ASP A 214 26.99 -3.71 6.65
N ASP A 215 26.77 -4.35 5.49
CA ASP A 215 26.49 -3.68 4.23
C ASP A 215 25.03 -3.24 4.08
N LEU A 216 24.14 -3.73 4.95
CA LEU A 216 22.72 -3.42 4.93
C LEU A 216 22.46 -2.01 5.48
N PRO A 217 21.50 -1.26 4.90
CA PRO A 217 21.12 0.03 5.44
C PRO A 217 20.52 -0.12 6.84
N SER A 218 20.73 0.89 7.69
CA SER A 218 20.12 0.92 9.01
C SER A 218 18.59 0.87 8.93
N LEU A 219 17.99 0.23 9.93
CA LEU A 219 16.54 0.11 10.04
C LEU A 219 15.89 1.46 10.34
N ASP A 220 14.67 1.68 9.85
CA ASP A 220 13.87 2.84 10.25
C ASP A 220 13.67 2.84 11.77
N HIS A 221 13.87 3.98 12.44
CA HIS A 221 13.69 4.12 13.89
C HIS A 221 12.30 3.71 14.37
N LYS A 222 11.28 3.75 13.50
CA LYS A 222 9.93 3.25 13.84
C LYS A 222 9.86 1.73 14.00
N LEU A 223 10.79 1.00 13.39
CA LEU A 223 10.89 -0.46 13.44
C LEU A 223 11.94 -0.94 14.45
N ASP A 224 12.57 -0.03 15.18
CA ASP A 224 13.53 -0.34 16.22
C ASP A 224 12.88 -1.17 17.34
N SER A 225 13.49 -2.32 17.68
CA SER A 225 12.94 -3.28 18.63
C SER A 225 12.67 -2.67 20.01
N HIS A 226 13.52 -1.76 20.48
CA HIS A 226 13.35 -1.11 21.79
C HIS A 226 12.09 -0.23 21.81
N ARG A 227 11.81 0.48 20.72
CA ARG A 227 10.59 1.28 20.57
C ARG A 227 9.35 0.40 20.41
N LEU A 228 9.43 -0.65 19.60
CA LEU A 228 8.32 -1.57 19.38
C LEU A 228 7.90 -2.25 20.69
N VAL A 229 8.85 -2.79 21.45
CA VAL A 229 8.57 -3.45 22.73
C VAL A 229 8.10 -2.45 23.78
N SER A 230 8.66 -1.25 23.82
CA SER A 230 8.23 -0.21 24.76
C SER A 230 6.77 0.21 24.52
N SER A 231 6.38 0.41 23.25
CA SER A 231 5.00 0.73 22.88
C SER A 231 4.05 -0.41 23.22
N LEU A 232 4.41 -1.65 22.89
CA LEU A 232 3.58 -2.81 23.18
C LEU A 232 3.43 -3.06 24.68
N ASN A 233 4.53 -2.96 25.44
CA ASN A 233 4.52 -3.17 26.89
C ASN A 233 3.73 -2.08 27.61
N HIS A 234 3.73 -0.84 27.11
CA HIS A 234 2.90 0.23 27.64
C HIS A 234 1.40 -0.11 27.52
N GLU A 235 0.95 -0.53 26.34
CA GLU A 235 -0.44 -0.94 26.09
C GLU A 235 -0.80 -2.26 26.78
N TRP A 236 0.16 -3.17 26.96
CA TRP A 236 -0.06 -4.41 27.69
C TRP A 236 -0.28 -4.17 29.18
N ARG A 237 0.47 -3.24 29.79
CA ARG A 237 0.36 -2.90 31.21
C ARG A 237 -0.84 -2.03 31.56
N SER A 238 -1.40 -1.30 30.59
CA SER A 238 -2.62 -0.50 30.81
C SER A 238 -3.88 -1.36 30.95
N ILE A 239 -3.81 -2.65 30.63
CA ILE A 239 -4.92 -3.59 30.75
C ILE A 239 -4.98 -4.15 32.17
N GLU A 240 -5.93 -3.66 32.97
CA GLU A 240 -6.12 -4.06 34.38
C GLU A 240 -6.59 -5.51 34.56
N LYS A 241 -7.41 -6.02 33.62
CA LYS A 241 -7.99 -7.36 33.67
C LYS A 241 -7.61 -8.14 32.41
N PRO A 242 -6.67 -9.11 32.51
CA PRO A 242 -6.31 -9.93 31.38
C PRO A 242 -7.50 -10.82 30.99
N ALA A 243 -8.07 -10.55 29.82
CA ALA A 243 -9.07 -11.36 29.15
C ALA A 243 -8.39 -12.22 28.07
N GLN A 244 -9.11 -13.20 27.54
CA GLN A 244 -8.61 -14.17 26.55
C GLN A 244 -7.95 -13.52 25.30
N HIS A 245 -8.34 -12.29 24.94
CA HIS A 245 -7.83 -11.57 23.77
C HIS A 245 -7.04 -10.30 24.11
N SER A 246 -6.63 -10.11 25.36
CA SER A 246 -5.93 -8.90 25.79
C SER A 246 -4.63 -8.65 25.01
N LEU A 247 -3.90 -9.70 24.61
CA LEU A 247 -2.63 -9.52 23.90
C LEU A 247 -2.87 -9.04 22.46
N ALA A 248 -3.90 -9.59 21.81
CA ALA A 248 -4.31 -9.15 20.48
C ALA A 248 -4.78 -7.68 20.52
N TYR A 249 -5.54 -7.31 21.56
CA TYR A 249 -5.95 -5.92 21.76
C TYR A 249 -4.76 -4.99 22.00
N ALA A 250 -3.82 -5.33 22.90
CA ALA A 250 -2.62 -4.54 23.16
C ALA A 250 -1.76 -4.37 21.90
N THR A 251 -1.60 -5.46 21.14
CA THR A 251 -0.85 -5.45 19.87
C THR A 251 -1.51 -4.55 18.84
N PHE A 252 -2.84 -4.64 18.68
CA PHE A 252 -3.58 -3.76 17.80
C PHE A 252 -3.50 -2.30 18.25
N ALA A 253 -3.66 -2.02 19.55
CA ALA A 253 -3.57 -0.68 20.11
C ALA A 253 -2.20 -0.04 19.89
N ALA A 254 -1.12 -0.81 20.09
CA ALA A 254 0.26 -0.36 19.89
C ALA A 254 0.59 -0.06 18.42
N PHE A 255 0.05 -0.85 17.47
CA PHE A 255 0.40 -0.74 16.05
C PHE A 255 -0.73 -0.22 15.14
N LYS A 256 -1.82 0.32 15.72
CA LYS A 256 -3.00 0.83 14.99
C LYS A 256 -2.65 1.83 13.88
N ALA A 257 -1.67 2.70 14.11
CA ALA A 257 -1.26 3.69 13.11
C ALA A 257 -0.72 3.03 11.83
N THR A 258 0.07 1.96 11.98
CA THR A 258 0.61 1.19 10.84
C THR A 258 -0.50 0.37 10.16
N PHE A 259 -1.44 -0.16 10.93
CA PHE A 259 -2.62 -0.88 10.41
C PHE A 259 -3.49 0.02 9.50
N TRP A 260 -3.86 1.21 9.99
CA TRP A 260 -4.71 2.14 9.25
C TRP A 260 -4.00 2.75 8.04
N ALA A 261 -2.67 2.88 8.07
CA ALA A 261 -1.90 3.38 6.92
C ALA A 261 -2.02 2.48 5.67
N ALA A 262 -2.22 1.16 5.83
CA ALA A 262 -2.40 0.22 4.73
C ALA A 262 -3.81 0.22 4.12
N VAL A 263 -4.82 0.77 4.83
CA VAL A 263 -6.22 0.75 4.38
C VAL A 263 -6.45 1.61 3.14
N ILE A 264 -5.89 2.83 3.13
CA ILE A 264 -6.08 3.77 2.00
C ILE A 264 -5.49 3.18 0.69
N PRO A 265 -4.23 2.71 0.65
CA PRO A 265 -3.69 2.06 -0.55
C PRO A 265 -4.47 0.80 -0.97
N ARG A 266 -5.04 0.05 -0.02
CA ARG A 266 -5.87 -1.13 -0.34
C ARG A 266 -7.19 -0.76 -1.01
N LEU A 267 -7.86 0.30 -0.53
CA LEU A 267 -9.07 0.83 -1.16
C LEU A 267 -8.79 1.37 -2.57
N CYS A 268 -7.70 2.11 -2.76
CA CYS A 268 -7.27 2.57 -4.08
C CYS A 268 -6.98 1.40 -5.02
N PHE A 269 -6.35 0.33 -4.52
CA PHE A 269 -6.10 -0.88 -5.31
C PHE A 269 -7.42 -1.56 -5.75
N THR A 270 -8.40 -1.68 -4.86
CA THR A 270 -9.76 -2.14 -5.22
C THR A 270 -10.36 -1.28 -6.31
N ALA A 271 -10.38 0.05 -6.12
CA ALA A 271 -10.97 0.99 -7.07
C ALA A 271 -10.33 0.88 -8.46
N PHE A 272 -9.00 0.83 -8.55
CA PHE A 272 -8.30 0.68 -9.82
C PHE A 272 -8.53 -0.68 -10.48
N THR A 273 -8.63 -1.75 -9.69
CA THR A 273 -8.93 -3.10 -10.22
C THR A 273 -10.31 -3.13 -10.86
N PHE A 274 -11.32 -2.57 -10.20
CA PHE A 274 -12.66 -2.45 -10.78
C PHE A 274 -12.75 -1.44 -11.93
N ALA A 275 -11.83 -0.47 -12.02
CA ALA A 275 -11.77 0.47 -13.14
C ALA A 275 -11.27 -0.18 -14.46
N GLN A 276 -10.50 -1.28 -14.37
CA GLN A 276 -9.95 -1.98 -15.55
C GLN A 276 -11.00 -2.41 -16.59
N PRO A 277 -12.08 -3.14 -16.25
CA PRO A 277 -13.08 -3.55 -17.23
C PRO A 277 -13.77 -2.36 -17.91
N PHE A 278 -13.98 -1.23 -17.21
CA PHE A 278 -14.51 -0.02 -17.82
C PHE A 278 -13.52 0.57 -18.82
N LEU A 279 -12.24 0.63 -18.48
CA LEU A 279 -11.21 1.12 -19.39
C LEU A 279 -11.16 0.27 -20.67
N ILE A 280 -11.19 -1.06 -20.52
CA ILE A 280 -11.20 -2.00 -21.65
C ILE A 280 -12.46 -1.80 -22.51
N ASN A 281 -13.65 -1.79 -21.91
CA ASN A 281 -14.91 -1.56 -22.65
C ASN A 281 -14.85 -0.24 -23.43
N THR A 282 -14.36 0.82 -22.79
CA THR A 282 -14.25 2.11 -23.46
C THR A 282 -13.25 2.04 -24.62
N VAL A 283 -12.08 1.41 -24.45
CA VAL A 283 -11.07 1.23 -25.51
C VAL A 283 -11.61 0.39 -26.67
N VAL A 284 -12.35 -0.69 -26.39
CA VAL A 284 -12.99 -1.52 -27.42
C VAL A 284 -14.02 -0.72 -28.21
N GLN A 285 -14.87 0.05 -27.54
CA GLN A 285 -15.83 0.96 -28.21
C GLN A 285 -15.13 2.02 -29.07
N PHE A 286 -13.97 2.50 -28.62
CA PHE A 286 -13.17 3.47 -29.37
C PHE A 286 -12.56 2.85 -30.64
N LEU A 287 -11.98 1.65 -30.54
CA LEU A 287 -11.44 0.92 -31.70
C LEU A 287 -12.52 0.54 -32.71
N GLY A 288 -13.77 0.36 -32.26
CA GLY A 288 -14.91 0.08 -33.11
C GLY A 288 -15.52 1.30 -33.82
N ALA A 289 -15.11 2.53 -33.47
CA ALA A 289 -15.65 3.76 -34.07
C ALA A 289 -14.72 4.32 -35.17
N PRO A 290 -15.26 4.94 -36.25
CA PRO A 290 -14.44 5.58 -37.27
C PRO A 290 -13.64 6.75 -36.68
N ARG A 291 -12.30 6.60 -36.73
CA ARG A 291 -11.22 7.53 -36.31
C ARG A 291 -11.67 8.87 -35.73
N SER A 292 -11.74 8.93 -34.40
CA SER A 292 -11.46 10.15 -33.64
C SER A 292 -10.14 9.92 -32.91
N ASP A 293 -9.09 10.69 -33.21
CA ASP A 293 -7.79 10.62 -32.54
C ASP A 293 -7.93 11.12 -31.09
N ASP A 294 -8.07 10.20 -30.14
CA ASP A 294 -8.05 10.53 -28.72
C ASP A 294 -7.37 9.45 -27.89
N SER A 295 -6.20 9.80 -27.36
CA SER A 295 -5.43 8.93 -26.46
C SER A 295 -6.08 8.90 -25.08
N ARG A 296 -6.20 7.70 -24.51
CA ARG A 296 -6.70 7.48 -23.15
C ARG A 296 -5.57 7.15 -22.19
N GLY A 297 -5.60 7.78 -21.03
CA GLY A 297 -4.60 7.60 -19.97
C GLY A 297 -4.66 6.20 -19.34
N SER A 298 -3.50 5.64 -19.08
CA SER A 298 -3.31 4.39 -18.35
C SER A 298 -3.39 4.62 -16.84
N GLN A 299 -4.26 3.88 -16.16
CA GLN A 299 -4.21 3.76 -14.71
C GLN A 299 -3.26 2.60 -14.36
N HIS A 300 -2.36 2.80 -13.40
CA HIS A 300 -1.36 1.81 -13.00
C HIS A 300 -1.70 1.22 -11.62
N PRO A 301 -2.60 0.22 -11.53
CA PRO A 301 -3.00 -0.40 -10.25
C PRO A 301 -1.82 -0.99 -9.46
N GLN A 302 -0.72 -1.29 -10.15
CA GLN A 302 0.48 -1.90 -9.59
C GLN A 302 1.15 -1.01 -8.52
N VAL A 303 1.12 0.32 -8.68
CA VAL A 303 1.69 1.25 -7.70
C VAL A 303 0.90 1.20 -6.39
N SER A 304 -0.43 1.16 -6.46
CA SER A 304 -1.28 1.05 -5.27
C SER A 304 -1.07 -0.28 -4.55
N LYS A 305 -0.97 -1.38 -5.30
CA LYS A 305 -0.67 -2.71 -4.75
C LYS A 305 0.67 -2.71 -4.01
N CYS A 306 1.69 -2.10 -4.60
CA CYS A 306 3.02 -1.97 -4.01
C CYS A 306 2.96 -1.27 -2.64
N HIS A 307 2.30 -0.11 -2.55
CA HIS A 307 2.15 0.62 -1.28
C HIS A 307 1.37 -0.17 -0.23
N TYR A 308 0.26 -0.79 -0.64
CA TYR A 308 -0.53 -1.66 0.22
C TYR A 308 0.33 -2.79 0.82
N MET A 309 1.06 -3.53 -0.03
CA MET A 309 1.95 -4.60 0.40
C MET A 309 3.06 -4.08 1.32
N HIS A 310 3.68 -2.96 0.98
CA HIS A 310 4.75 -2.38 1.79
C HIS A 310 4.28 -2.02 3.21
N HIS A 311 3.13 -1.37 3.35
CA HIS A 311 2.58 -1.04 4.67
C HIS A 311 2.16 -2.28 5.46
N THR A 312 1.66 -3.31 4.78
CA THR A 312 1.33 -4.61 5.39
C THR A 312 2.58 -5.31 5.94
N PHE A 313 3.66 -5.38 5.15
CA PHE A 313 4.93 -5.95 5.62
C PHE A 313 5.57 -5.15 6.75
N ARG A 314 5.37 -3.81 6.78
CA ARG A 314 5.79 -2.99 7.92
C ARG A 314 4.99 -3.33 9.18
N LEU A 315 3.68 -3.54 9.07
CA LEU A 315 2.86 -3.99 10.20
C LEU A 315 3.33 -5.36 10.71
N ILE A 316 3.53 -6.32 9.80
CA ILE A 316 4.02 -7.67 10.14
C ILE A 316 5.36 -7.58 10.88
N THR A 317 6.30 -6.80 10.34
CA THR A 317 7.62 -6.59 10.96
C THR A 317 7.51 -5.94 12.34
N SER A 318 6.65 -4.93 12.51
CA SER A 318 6.41 -4.30 13.81
C SER A 318 5.83 -5.26 14.84
N VAL A 319 4.83 -6.06 14.46
CA VAL A 319 4.20 -7.06 15.34
C VAL A 319 5.22 -8.14 15.71
N ARG A 320 5.95 -8.70 14.74
CA ARG A 320 7.01 -9.69 14.97
C ARG A 320 8.08 -9.14 15.91
N GLY A 321 8.62 -7.95 15.63
CA GLY A 321 9.66 -7.32 16.45
C GLY A 321 9.20 -7.04 17.88
N GLY A 322 7.97 -6.55 18.05
CA GLY A 322 7.38 -6.29 19.38
C GLY A 322 7.12 -7.57 20.17
N LEU A 323 6.50 -8.58 19.56
CA LEU A 323 6.16 -9.85 20.23
C LEU A 323 7.41 -10.66 20.58
N VAL A 324 8.36 -10.82 19.66
CA VAL A 324 9.62 -11.54 19.93
C VAL A 324 10.37 -10.88 21.09
N ALA A 325 10.49 -9.55 21.08
CA ALA A 325 11.17 -8.83 22.14
C ALA A 325 10.45 -8.94 23.50
N LEU A 326 9.12 -8.91 23.51
CA LEU A 326 8.32 -9.08 24.72
C LEU A 326 8.46 -10.49 25.31
N ILE A 327 8.41 -11.52 24.46
CA ILE A 327 8.58 -12.92 24.89
C ILE A 327 10.01 -13.12 25.40
N PHE A 328 11.02 -12.57 24.72
CA PHE A 328 12.42 -12.65 25.15
C PHE A 328 12.62 -12.00 26.54
N ALA A 329 12.08 -10.79 26.73
CA ALA A 329 12.12 -10.12 28.02
C ALA A 329 11.45 -10.96 29.12
N LYS A 330 10.36 -11.67 28.79
CA LYS A 330 9.69 -12.55 29.75
C LYS A 330 10.49 -13.82 30.05
N VAL A 331 11.13 -14.42 29.06
CA VAL A 331 11.95 -15.64 29.24
C VAL A 331 13.14 -15.38 30.15
N VAL A 332 13.80 -14.22 30.03
CA VAL A 332 14.92 -13.84 30.89
C VAL A 332 14.50 -13.58 32.35
N ASP A 333 13.22 -13.25 32.57
CA ASP A 333 12.62 -13.00 33.89
C ASP A 333 12.09 -14.29 34.56
N LEU A 334 11.93 -15.39 33.81
CA LEU A 334 11.44 -16.67 34.33
C LEU A 334 12.54 -17.47 35.04
N GLU A 335 12.12 -18.32 35.98
CA GLU A 335 13.02 -19.26 36.65
C GLU A 335 13.63 -20.26 35.63
N ALA A 336 14.91 -20.63 35.81
CA ALA A 336 15.68 -21.41 34.85
C ALA A 336 15.07 -22.79 34.49
N THR A 337 14.28 -23.37 35.39
CA THR A 337 13.54 -24.63 35.17
C THR A 337 12.39 -24.44 34.18
N THR A 338 11.67 -23.32 34.27
CA THR A 338 10.57 -22.95 33.38
C THR A 338 11.10 -22.36 32.06
N ALA A 339 12.22 -21.65 32.10
CA ALA A 339 12.85 -21.05 30.93
C ALA A 339 13.50 -22.09 29.98
N LYS A 340 13.90 -23.26 30.49
CA LYS A 340 14.39 -24.39 29.68
C LYS A 340 13.32 -25.02 28.79
N ASP A 341 12.06 -24.64 28.96
CA ASP A 341 10.96 -25.20 28.18
C ASP A 341 11.04 -24.81 26.70
N THR A 342 10.80 -25.78 25.83
CA THR A 342 10.80 -25.61 24.36
C THR A 342 9.64 -24.71 23.91
N ALA A 343 8.65 -24.49 24.78
CA ALA A 343 7.54 -23.56 24.56
C ALA A 343 8.00 -22.14 24.22
N ALA A 344 9.03 -21.61 24.88
CA ALA A 344 9.54 -20.26 24.61
C ALA A 344 10.13 -20.12 23.19
N LEU A 345 10.89 -21.13 22.75
CA LEU A 345 11.50 -21.16 21.41
C LEU A 345 10.45 -21.31 20.31
N THR A 346 9.41 -22.11 20.55
CA THR A 346 8.31 -22.30 19.60
C THR A 346 7.43 -21.05 19.48
N LEU A 347 7.17 -20.35 20.60
CA LEU A 347 6.49 -19.06 20.64
C LEU A 347 7.24 -17.98 19.84
N MET A 348 8.56 -17.86 19.98
CA MET A 348 9.36 -16.85 19.27
C MET A 348 9.54 -17.12 17.76
N SER A 349 9.25 -18.35 17.31
CA SER A 349 9.45 -18.77 15.92
C SER A 349 8.13 -19.15 15.26
N THR A 350 7.70 -20.40 15.44
CA THR A 350 6.60 -21.04 14.72
C THR A 350 5.28 -20.29 14.92
N ASP A 351 4.98 -19.87 16.15
CA ASP A 351 3.71 -19.22 16.44
C ASP A 351 3.67 -17.78 15.88
N ILE A 352 4.77 -17.04 15.99
CA ILE A 352 4.88 -15.69 15.41
C ILE A 352 4.90 -15.73 13.89
N ASP A 353 5.52 -16.74 13.27
CA ASP A 353 5.45 -16.92 11.82
C ASP A 353 4.00 -17.24 11.37
N GLY A 354 3.24 -17.97 12.18
CA GLY A 354 1.80 -18.18 11.99
C GLY A 354 1.00 -16.87 12.06
N ILE A 355 1.23 -16.05 13.10
CA ILE A 355 0.61 -14.72 13.23
C ILE A 355 1.00 -13.81 12.06
N SER A 356 2.28 -13.82 11.67
CA SER A 356 2.81 -13.01 10.56
C SER A 356 2.15 -13.37 9.24
N SER A 357 1.93 -14.66 8.99
CA SER A 357 1.21 -15.16 7.82
C SER A 357 -0.25 -14.71 7.82
N GLY A 358 -0.94 -14.83 8.96
CA GLY A 358 -2.33 -14.38 9.08
C GLY A 358 -2.49 -12.86 8.92
N LEU A 359 -1.50 -12.06 9.37
CA LEU A 359 -1.49 -10.61 9.17
C LEU A 359 -1.28 -10.19 7.72
N GLN A 360 -0.73 -11.05 6.86
CA GLN A 360 -0.59 -10.75 5.44
C GLN A 360 -1.95 -10.64 4.74
N ASP A 361 -2.92 -11.46 5.17
CA ASP A 361 -4.26 -11.56 4.57
C ASP A 361 -5.31 -10.67 5.27
N VAL A 362 -4.95 -10.00 6.38
CA VAL A 362 -5.92 -9.28 7.22
C VAL A 362 -6.64 -8.14 6.48
N HIS A 363 -5.92 -7.45 5.59
CA HIS A 363 -6.51 -6.37 4.78
C HIS A 363 -7.34 -6.88 3.62
N ASP A 364 -7.03 -8.08 3.12
CA ASP A 364 -7.82 -8.72 2.08
C ASP A 364 -9.15 -9.25 2.62
N MET A 365 -9.21 -9.62 3.90
CA MET A 365 -10.44 -10.11 4.53
C MET A 365 -11.58 -9.08 4.50
N TRP A 366 -11.36 -7.86 4.97
CA TRP A 366 -12.39 -6.81 4.94
C TRP A 366 -12.62 -6.27 3.52
N ALA A 367 -11.56 -6.19 2.71
CA ALA A 367 -11.67 -5.73 1.33
C ALA A 367 -12.52 -6.70 0.50
N SER A 368 -12.39 -8.01 0.71
CA SER A 368 -13.17 -9.03 0.00
C SER A 368 -14.67 -8.82 0.11
N PHE A 369 -15.18 -8.36 1.26
CA PHE A 369 -16.61 -8.03 1.40
C PHE A 369 -17.04 -6.86 0.52
N ILE A 370 -16.19 -5.82 0.43
CA ILE A 370 -16.43 -4.65 -0.43
C ILE A 370 -16.33 -5.06 -1.90
N GLU A 371 -15.31 -5.84 -2.26
CA GLU A 371 -15.08 -6.32 -3.62
C GLU A 371 -16.21 -7.25 -4.09
N LEU A 372 -16.71 -8.12 -3.21
CA LEU A 372 -17.87 -8.97 -3.48
C LEU A 372 -19.11 -8.11 -3.75
N GLY A 373 -19.40 -7.12 -2.89
CA GLY A 373 -20.54 -6.23 -3.06
C GLY A 373 -20.46 -5.42 -4.36
N LEU A 374 -19.31 -4.83 -4.64
CA LEU A 374 -19.06 -4.09 -5.88
C LEU A 374 -19.14 -4.99 -7.12
N GLY A 375 -18.56 -6.19 -7.04
CA GLY A 375 -18.59 -7.17 -8.13
C GLY A 375 -20.01 -7.59 -8.49
N VAL A 376 -20.83 -7.94 -7.49
CA VAL A 376 -22.25 -8.29 -7.70
C VAL A 376 -23.02 -7.11 -8.29
N PHE A 377 -22.83 -5.90 -7.75
CA PHE A 377 -23.49 -4.69 -8.25
C PHE A 377 -23.15 -4.41 -9.72
N LEU A 378 -21.87 -4.53 -10.10
CA LEU A 378 -21.43 -4.29 -11.47
C LEU A 378 -21.90 -5.37 -12.44
N LEU A 379 -21.88 -6.64 -12.02
CA LEU A 379 -22.42 -7.74 -12.82
C LEU A 379 -23.92 -7.57 -13.07
N GLN A 380 -24.69 -7.20 -12.04
CA GLN A 380 -26.11 -6.92 -12.19
C GLN A 380 -26.36 -5.76 -13.16
N ARG A 381 -25.53 -4.73 -13.15
CA ARG A 381 -25.66 -3.59 -14.07
C ARG A 381 -25.38 -3.97 -15.53
N GLN A 382 -24.46 -4.88 -15.78
CA GLN A 382 -24.05 -5.24 -17.14
C GLN A 382 -24.93 -6.32 -17.77
N VAL A 383 -25.37 -7.32 -17.00
CA VAL A 383 -26.07 -8.51 -17.52
C VAL A 383 -27.49 -8.68 -16.94
N GLY A 384 -27.92 -7.77 -16.06
CA GLY A 384 -29.26 -7.81 -15.45
C GLY A 384 -29.45 -9.05 -14.56
N ALA A 385 -30.65 -9.65 -14.61
CA ALA A 385 -31.01 -10.81 -13.79
C ALA A 385 -30.20 -12.08 -14.12
N ALA A 386 -29.51 -12.14 -15.26
CA ALA A 386 -28.62 -13.25 -15.59
C ALA A 386 -27.39 -13.36 -14.66
N CYS A 387 -27.13 -12.35 -13.81
CA CYS A 387 -26.06 -12.42 -12.80
C CYS A 387 -26.22 -13.61 -11.83
N PHE A 388 -27.46 -14.07 -11.58
CA PHE A 388 -27.71 -15.23 -10.71
C PHE A 388 -27.13 -16.54 -11.27
N LEU A 389 -26.98 -16.66 -12.60
CA LEU A 389 -26.35 -17.83 -13.23
C LEU A 389 -24.87 -17.97 -12.87
N VAL A 390 -24.19 -16.85 -12.59
CA VAL A 390 -22.78 -16.83 -12.16
C VAL A 390 -22.67 -16.86 -10.63
N LEU A 391 -23.56 -16.16 -9.93
CA LEU A 391 -23.49 -16.02 -8.48
C LEU A 391 -23.80 -17.33 -7.74
N VAL A 392 -24.81 -18.09 -8.19
CA VAL A 392 -25.21 -19.32 -7.51
C VAL A 392 -24.10 -20.38 -7.52
N PRO A 393 -23.47 -20.72 -8.66
CA PRO A 393 -22.32 -21.63 -8.67
C PRO A 393 -21.13 -21.12 -7.85
N ALA A 394 -20.86 -19.82 -7.86
CA ALA A 394 -19.77 -19.22 -7.07
C ALA A 394 -19.99 -19.33 -5.55
N VAL A 395 -21.24 -19.15 -5.10
CA VAL A 395 -21.60 -19.34 -3.68
C VAL A 395 -21.52 -20.82 -3.29
N LEU A 396 -22.02 -21.72 -4.14
CA LEU A 396 -21.95 -23.16 -3.91
C LEU A 396 -20.50 -23.67 -3.85
N SER A 397 -19.64 -23.22 -4.77
CA SER A 397 -18.21 -23.59 -4.78
C SER A 397 -17.47 -23.04 -3.56
N SER A 398 -17.83 -21.83 -3.09
CA SER A 398 -17.30 -21.25 -1.87
C SER A 398 -17.69 -22.06 -0.62
N ILE A 399 -18.96 -22.46 -0.51
CA ILE A 399 -19.44 -23.30 0.60
C ILE A 399 -18.76 -24.67 0.57
N ALA A 400 -18.66 -25.29 -0.62
CA ALA A 400 -17.97 -26.57 -0.79
C ALA A 400 -16.51 -26.48 -0.36
N THR A 401 -15.80 -25.43 -0.80
CA THR A 401 -14.41 -25.15 -0.41
C THR A 401 -14.27 -24.99 1.10
N ALA A 402 -15.16 -24.24 1.75
CA ALA A 402 -15.14 -24.06 3.20
C ALA A 402 -15.32 -25.39 3.96
N ARG A 403 -16.19 -26.29 3.47
CA ARG A 403 -16.39 -27.62 4.09
C ARG A 403 -15.19 -28.53 3.93
N VAL A 404 -14.54 -28.52 2.76
CA VAL A 404 -13.30 -29.27 2.54
C VAL A 404 -12.16 -28.72 3.41
N ALA A 405 -12.06 -27.39 3.53
CA ALA A 405 -11.02 -26.74 4.32
C ALA A 405 -11.07 -27.09 5.81
N GLN A 406 -12.25 -27.38 6.39
CA GLN A 406 -12.37 -27.82 7.78
C GLN A 406 -11.58 -29.11 8.07
N GLY A 407 -11.45 -30.01 7.10
CA GLY A 407 -10.67 -31.24 7.23
C GLY A 407 -9.16 -31.04 7.17
N MET A 408 -8.68 -29.91 6.65
CA MET A 408 -7.25 -29.64 6.48
C MET A 408 -6.53 -29.42 7.81
N GLY A 409 -7.17 -28.76 8.77
CA GLY A 409 -6.58 -28.46 10.08
C GLY A 409 -6.14 -29.73 10.83
N PRO A 410 -7.06 -30.66 11.12
CA PRO A 410 -6.75 -31.93 11.78
C PRO A 410 -5.73 -32.78 11.01
N ALA A 411 -5.86 -32.85 9.67
CA ALA A 411 -4.92 -33.61 8.84
C ALA A 411 -3.49 -33.02 8.86
N LYS A 412 -3.37 -31.68 8.82
CA LYS A 412 -2.10 -30.97 8.94
C LYS A 412 -1.49 -31.16 10.34
N ALA A 413 -2.31 -31.13 11.38
CA ALA A 413 -1.86 -31.35 12.76
C ALA A 413 -1.31 -32.79 12.96
N LEU A 414 -2.03 -33.81 12.47
CA LEU A 414 -1.58 -35.20 12.51
C LEU A 414 -0.26 -35.38 11.75
N TRP A 415 -0.17 -34.84 10.53
CA TRP A 415 1.05 -34.89 9.73
C TRP A 415 2.22 -34.22 10.46
N ASN A 416 2.01 -33.03 11.04
CA ASN A 416 3.06 -32.31 11.77
C ASN A 416 3.54 -33.06 13.02
N SER A 417 2.63 -33.73 13.74
CA SER A 417 3.00 -34.60 14.87
C SER A 417 3.93 -35.73 14.45
N ASN A 418 3.66 -36.38 13.31
CA ASN A 418 4.50 -37.43 12.75
C ASN A 418 5.86 -36.93 12.26
N VAL A 419 5.90 -35.75 11.64
CA VAL A 419 7.15 -35.05 11.28
C VAL A 419 8.00 -34.83 12.52
N GLN A 420 7.40 -34.28 13.59
CA GLN A 420 8.09 -33.97 14.84
C GLN A 420 8.64 -35.24 15.51
N LYS A 421 7.86 -36.34 15.52
CA LYS A 421 8.32 -37.65 16.03
C LYS A 421 9.54 -38.17 15.27
N ARG A 422 9.53 -38.09 13.93
CA ARG A 422 10.68 -38.51 13.11
C ARG A 422 11.89 -37.62 13.39
N VAL A 423 11.73 -36.31 13.30
CA VAL A 423 12.82 -35.33 13.49
C VAL A 423 13.46 -35.48 14.87
N SER A 424 12.65 -35.62 15.92
CA SER A 424 13.13 -35.88 17.29
C SER A 424 13.93 -37.19 17.37
N THR A 425 13.39 -38.29 16.84
CA THR A 425 14.06 -39.60 16.85
C THR A 425 15.40 -39.55 16.09
N THR A 426 15.43 -38.92 14.92
CA THR A 426 16.64 -38.73 14.12
C THR A 426 17.66 -37.86 14.87
N SER A 427 17.23 -36.79 15.53
CA SER A 427 18.11 -35.94 16.35
C SER A 427 18.74 -36.72 17.51
N SER A 428 17.96 -37.54 18.20
CA SER A 428 18.47 -38.41 19.28
C SER A 428 19.47 -39.44 18.76
N ALA A 429 19.20 -40.05 17.60
CA ALA A 429 20.11 -41.00 16.96
C ALA A 429 21.44 -40.34 16.55
N LEU A 430 21.38 -39.15 15.96
CA LEU A 430 22.58 -38.39 15.59
C LEU A 430 23.39 -37.95 16.82
N GLY A 431 22.72 -37.55 17.90
CA GLY A 431 23.39 -37.20 19.15
C GLY A 431 24.16 -38.37 19.78
N GLN A 432 23.76 -39.62 19.51
CA GLN A 432 24.40 -40.83 20.03
C GLN A 432 25.08 -41.67 18.94
N ILE A 433 25.44 -41.05 17.80
CA ILE A 433 25.89 -41.78 16.60
C ILE A 433 27.10 -42.69 16.87
N LYS A 434 28.01 -42.27 17.75
CA LYS A 434 29.19 -43.07 18.13
C LYS A 434 28.80 -44.35 18.86
N GLY A 435 27.86 -44.25 19.82
CA GLY A 435 27.35 -45.41 20.56
C GLY A 435 26.59 -46.38 19.65
N ILE A 436 25.79 -45.86 18.73
CA ILE A 436 25.06 -46.66 17.73
C ILE A 436 26.03 -47.46 16.84
N LYS A 437 27.12 -46.83 16.38
CA LYS A 437 28.16 -47.50 15.58
C LYS A 437 28.97 -48.52 16.40
N MET A 438 29.33 -48.19 17.63
CA MET A 438 30.05 -49.12 18.53
C MET A 438 29.24 -50.38 18.84
N MET A 439 27.91 -50.26 18.90
CA MET A 439 27.01 -51.40 19.12
C MET A 439 26.64 -52.15 17.83
N GLY A 440 27.03 -51.65 16.65
CA GLY A 440 26.68 -52.27 15.36
C GLY A 440 25.17 -52.30 15.04
N ILE A 441 24.36 -51.45 15.67
CA ILE A 441 22.89 -51.44 15.53
C ILE A 441 22.37 -50.42 14.49
N GLU A 442 23.27 -49.90 13.66
CA GLU A 442 22.98 -48.83 12.69
C GLU A 442 21.84 -49.19 11.73
N ASP A 443 21.81 -50.42 11.20
CA ASP A 443 20.76 -50.90 10.30
C ASP A 443 19.37 -50.93 10.97
N ARG A 444 19.33 -51.18 12.28
CA ARG A 444 18.07 -51.21 13.04
C ARG A 444 17.52 -49.81 13.21
N ILE A 445 18.40 -48.85 13.55
CA ILE A 445 18.03 -47.44 13.68
C ILE A 445 17.63 -46.85 12.32
N SER A 446 18.36 -47.19 11.26
CA SER A 446 18.04 -46.79 9.89
C SER A 446 16.64 -47.27 9.48
N ARG A 447 16.32 -48.54 9.72
CA ARG A 447 14.98 -49.10 9.46
C ARG A 447 13.88 -48.44 10.29
N LEU A 448 14.14 -48.08 11.55
CA LEU A 448 13.21 -47.33 12.39
C LEU A 448 12.93 -45.93 11.82
N ILE A 449 13.97 -45.19 11.43
CA ILE A 449 13.79 -43.86 10.84
C ILE A 449 13.02 -43.97 9.51
N GLN A 450 13.31 -44.99 8.71
CA GLN A 450 12.60 -45.24 7.45
C GLN A 450 11.12 -45.57 7.69
N SER A 451 10.78 -46.39 8.68
CA SER A 451 9.38 -46.69 8.99
C SER A 451 8.62 -45.45 9.47
N LEU A 452 9.25 -44.59 10.29
CA LEU A 452 8.68 -43.30 10.67
C LEU A 452 8.46 -42.39 9.45
N ARG A 453 9.36 -42.41 8.47
CA ARG A 453 9.21 -41.66 7.23
C ARG A 453 8.04 -42.16 6.38
N VAL A 454 7.85 -43.48 6.28
CA VAL A 454 6.70 -44.05 5.56
C VAL A 454 5.38 -43.65 6.24
N PHE A 455 5.32 -43.73 7.57
CA PHE A 455 4.15 -43.32 8.34
C PHE A 455 3.85 -41.80 8.19
N GLU A 456 4.89 -40.97 8.23
CA GLU A 456 4.78 -39.53 7.94
C GLU A 456 4.17 -39.29 6.55
N LEU A 457 4.72 -39.94 5.52
CA LEU A 457 4.25 -39.77 4.14
C LEU A 457 2.80 -40.22 3.98
N ASP A 458 2.41 -41.33 4.60
CA ASP A 458 1.04 -41.83 4.54
C ASP A 458 0.06 -40.85 5.19
N SER A 459 0.37 -40.35 6.39
CA SER A 459 -0.44 -39.32 7.05
C SER A 459 -0.54 -38.00 6.28
N SER A 460 0.49 -37.66 5.49
CA SER A 460 0.48 -36.45 4.65
C SER A 460 -0.49 -36.54 3.46
N LYS A 461 -0.90 -37.76 3.04
CA LYS A 461 -1.79 -37.96 1.89
C LYS A 461 -3.15 -37.29 2.10
N SER A 462 -3.72 -37.41 3.30
CA SER A 462 -5.03 -36.80 3.62
C SER A 462 -5.00 -35.28 3.46
N PHE A 463 -3.96 -34.61 3.97
CA PHE A 463 -3.77 -33.17 3.80
C PHE A 463 -3.64 -32.79 2.31
N ARG A 464 -2.82 -33.52 1.56
CA ARG A 464 -2.64 -33.27 0.11
C ARG A 464 -3.94 -33.50 -0.67
N LEU A 465 -4.72 -34.51 -0.30
CA LEU A 465 -5.99 -34.80 -0.94
C LEU A 465 -6.99 -33.65 -0.73
N PHE A 466 -7.07 -33.09 0.48
CA PHE A 466 -7.88 -31.88 0.72
C PHE A 466 -7.41 -30.70 -0.12
N SER A 467 -6.09 -30.48 -0.24
CA SER A 467 -5.54 -29.44 -1.14
C SER A 467 -5.93 -29.68 -2.60
N VAL A 468 -5.92 -30.93 -3.07
CA VAL A 468 -6.36 -31.28 -4.44
C VAL A 468 -7.85 -30.98 -4.62
N TRP A 469 -8.70 -31.36 -3.65
CA TRP A 469 -10.14 -31.06 -3.70
C TRP A 469 -10.43 -29.56 -3.78
N ILE A 470 -9.75 -28.74 -2.97
CA ILE A 470 -9.91 -27.27 -3.01
C ILE A 470 -9.53 -26.72 -4.38
N ASN A 471 -8.39 -27.15 -4.93
CA ASN A 471 -7.95 -26.70 -6.26
C ASN A 471 -8.92 -27.15 -7.36
N MET A 472 -9.47 -28.37 -7.27
CA MET A 472 -10.46 -28.89 -8.22
C MET A 472 -11.78 -28.10 -8.18
N ILE A 473 -12.29 -27.80 -6.99
CA ILE A 473 -13.51 -26.99 -6.82
C ILE A 473 -13.30 -25.57 -7.39
N GLY A 474 -12.15 -24.96 -7.10
CA GLY A 474 -11.80 -23.65 -7.64
C GLY A 474 -11.69 -23.64 -9.17
N ALA A 475 -11.01 -24.64 -9.74
CA ALA A 475 -10.86 -24.77 -11.19
C ALA A 475 -12.19 -24.99 -11.91
N SER A 476 -13.07 -25.82 -11.34
CA SER A 476 -14.40 -26.12 -11.90
C SER A 476 -15.27 -24.86 -11.97
N CYS A 477 -15.23 -24.03 -10.92
CA CYS A 477 -15.94 -22.75 -10.89
C CYS A 477 -15.48 -21.80 -12.01
N CYS A 478 -14.18 -21.75 -12.30
CA CYS A 478 -13.65 -20.93 -13.40
C CYS A 478 -14.04 -21.48 -14.78
N LEU A 479 -14.02 -22.81 -14.96
CA LEU A 479 -14.37 -23.47 -16.23
C LEU A 479 -15.86 -23.29 -16.59
N ASP A 480 -16.76 -23.46 -15.62
CA ASP A 480 -18.20 -23.25 -15.82
C ASP A 480 -18.50 -21.80 -16.25
N GLN A 481 -17.71 -20.84 -15.76
CA GLN A 481 -17.86 -19.43 -16.11
C GLN A 481 -17.46 -19.13 -17.57
N TYR A 482 -16.50 -19.89 -18.13
CA TYR A 482 -16.11 -19.78 -19.55
C TYR A 482 -17.12 -20.47 -20.48
N THR A 483 -17.62 -21.65 -20.12
CA THR A 483 -18.58 -22.41 -20.95
C THR A 483 -19.97 -21.76 -20.99
N LEU A 484 -20.41 -21.13 -19.90
CA LEU A 484 -21.65 -20.33 -19.88
C LEU A 484 -21.57 -19.08 -20.77
N TYR A 485 -20.38 -18.48 -20.92
CA TYR A 485 -20.17 -17.31 -21.77
C TYR A 485 -20.03 -17.64 -23.27
N SER A 486 -19.59 -18.85 -23.62
CA SER A 486 -19.46 -19.28 -25.02
C SER A 486 -20.73 -19.97 -25.59
N GLY A 487 -21.77 -20.15 -24.77
CA GLY A 487 -23.04 -20.77 -25.15
C GLY A 487 -24.20 -19.79 -25.43
N CYS A 488 -23.96 -18.48 -25.31
CA CYS A 488 -24.85 -17.40 -25.79
C CYS A 488 -24.17 -16.69 -26.96
#